data_AF-A0A974Z067-F1
#
_entry.id   AF-A0A974Z067-F1
#
_cell.length_a   1.000
_cell.length_b   1.000
_cell.length_c   1.000
_cell.angle_alpha   90.00
_cell.angle_beta   90.00
_cell.angle_gamma   90.00
#
_symmetry.space_group_name_H-M   'P 1'
#
loop_
_entity.id
_entity.type
_entity.pdbx_description
1 polymer ?
#
loop_
_entity_poly.entity_id
_entity_poly.type
_entity_poly.pdbx_seq_one_letter_code
_entity_poly.pdbx_strand_id
1 'polypeptide(L)'
;MAATATLTTSPTGTSQLPTERLGCLLPSDDYTLLTINGYQLNQRTYEMIVYAQSLYGGPIDLTGSAITQGSYTNAVEASFGTHAGGGAVDISVMAPGTYSILEDEIEPLIKALRLAGFAAWYRDVNDLYEGSPAHIHAVAIGDRELSMAAREQLAGPFGYFWGYDGLPREDGIPQRDSHEGPVLCNWMIDMGYPAKTATPSP
;
A
#
# COMPACT_ATOMS: atom_id res chain seq x y z
N MET A 1 3.28 27.78 64.43
CA MET A 1 3.51 26.50 63.73
C MET A 1 2.28 26.22 62.88
N ALA A 2 2.31 26.63 61.62
CA ALA A 2 1.28 26.36 60.62
C ALA A 2 2.01 26.16 59.30
N ALA A 3 1.94 24.95 58.74
CA ALA A 3 2.60 24.59 57.49
C ALA A 3 1.64 24.86 56.33
N THR A 4 2.03 25.77 55.44
CA THR A 4 1.34 26.08 54.19
C THR A 4 1.69 25.01 53.17
N ALA A 5 0.70 24.27 52.67
CA ALA A 5 0.87 23.28 51.62
C ALA A 5 0.84 23.96 50.24
N THR A 6 1.97 23.92 49.53
CA THR A 6 2.09 24.40 48.16
C THR A 6 1.66 23.30 47.19
N LEU A 7 0.59 23.51 46.44
CA LEU A 7 0.14 22.60 45.38
C LEU A 7 1.00 22.81 44.13
N THR A 8 1.87 21.85 43.85
CA THR A 8 2.67 21.81 42.62
C THR A 8 1.81 21.22 41.50
N THR A 9 1.40 22.05 40.53
CA THR A 9 0.76 21.58 39.29
C THR A 9 1.83 20.98 38.38
N SER A 10 1.80 19.66 38.19
CA SER A 10 2.54 18.99 37.12
C SER A 10 1.83 19.22 35.77
N PRO A 11 2.49 19.76 34.74
CA PRO A 11 1.99 19.63 33.39
C PRO A 11 2.27 18.19 32.95
N THR A 12 1.23 17.36 32.87
CA THR A 12 1.31 16.07 32.22
C THR A 12 1.62 16.33 30.76
N GLY A 13 2.86 16.08 30.37
CA GLY A 13 3.35 16.24 29.01
C GLY A 13 2.44 15.48 28.05
N THR A 14 1.89 16.22 27.09
CA THR A 14 1.40 15.71 25.82
C THR A 14 2.40 14.70 25.28
N SER A 15 1.97 13.44 25.18
CA SER A 15 2.69 12.38 24.48
C SER A 15 2.89 12.83 23.04
N GLN A 16 4.08 13.33 22.76
CA GLN A 16 4.53 13.73 21.44
C GLN A 16 4.59 12.46 20.59
N LEU A 17 3.74 12.37 19.56
CA LEU A 17 3.82 11.33 18.52
C LEU A 17 5.27 11.27 18.00
N PRO A 18 5.88 10.08 17.84
CA PRO A 18 7.20 10.00 17.24
C PRO A 18 7.13 10.54 15.81
N THR A 19 8.07 11.42 15.50
CA THR A 19 8.30 12.04 14.20
C THR A 19 8.30 11.01 13.06
N GLU A 20 7.20 10.94 12.31
CA GLU A 20 7.13 10.25 11.01
C GLU A 20 7.95 11.05 9.99
N ARG A 21 9.25 10.72 9.86
CA ARG A 21 10.22 11.44 9.02
C ARG A 21 9.93 11.38 7.52
N LEU A 22 9.04 10.50 7.08
CA LEU A 22 8.66 10.31 5.67
C LEU A 22 7.24 10.79 5.36
N GLY A 23 6.48 11.24 6.35
CA GLY A 23 5.05 11.47 6.16
C GLY A 23 4.30 10.17 5.90
N CYS A 24 4.62 9.10 6.63
CA CYS A 24 3.72 7.94 6.66
C CYS A 24 2.66 8.14 7.75
N LEU A 25 1.52 7.47 7.55
CA LEU A 25 0.43 7.42 8.52
C LEU A 25 0.15 5.96 8.86
N LEU A 26 0.16 5.62 10.16
CA LEU A 26 -0.32 4.32 10.62
C LEU A 26 -1.84 4.26 10.41
N PRO A 27 -2.38 3.29 9.65
CA PRO A 27 -3.82 3.16 9.42
C PRO A 27 -4.55 2.67 10.66
N SER A 28 -5.87 2.86 10.74
CA SER A 28 -6.66 2.25 11.80
C SER A 28 -6.73 0.72 11.67
N ASP A 29 -7.20 0.04 12.73
CA ASP A 29 -7.56 -1.39 12.71
C ASP A 29 -9.06 -1.58 12.42
N ASP A 30 -9.70 -0.69 11.65
CA ASP A 30 -11.10 -0.84 11.24
C ASP A 30 -11.23 -1.71 9.98
N TYR A 31 -11.81 -2.90 10.14
CA TYR A 31 -12.01 -3.86 9.05
C TYR A 31 -13.45 -3.86 8.51
N THR A 32 -14.24 -2.82 8.80
CA THR A 32 -15.59 -2.68 8.25
C THR A 32 -15.54 -2.69 6.73
N LEU A 33 -16.38 -3.51 6.10
CA LEU A 33 -16.45 -3.61 4.65
C LEU A 33 -17.21 -2.44 4.06
N LEU A 34 -16.62 -1.84 3.03
CA LEU A 34 -17.17 -0.74 2.24
C LEU A 34 -17.31 -1.18 0.78
N THR A 35 -18.21 -0.53 0.06
CA THR A 35 -18.26 -0.63 -1.40
C THR A 35 -17.95 0.74 -2.01
N ILE A 36 -16.84 0.82 -2.74
CA ILE A 36 -16.35 2.03 -3.40
C ILE A 36 -16.37 1.77 -4.90
N ASN A 37 -17.15 2.56 -5.65
CA ASN A 37 -17.30 2.41 -7.10
C ASN A 37 -17.63 0.95 -7.56
N GLY A 38 -18.39 0.21 -6.75
CA GLY A 38 -18.75 -1.19 -7.02
C GLY A 38 -17.74 -2.25 -6.57
N TYR A 39 -16.60 -1.84 -6.02
CA TYR A 39 -15.57 -2.74 -5.49
C TYR A 39 -15.58 -2.78 -3.96
N GLN A 40 -15.36 -3.96 -3.39
CA GLN A 40 -15.25 -4.10 -1.94
C GLN A 40 -13.85 -3.75 -1.46
N LEU A 41 -13.77 -3.08 -0.32
CA LEU A 41 -12.55 -2.80 0.45
C LEU A 41 -12.89 -2.85 1.94
N ASN A 42 -11.90 -3.02 2.80
CA ASN A 42 -12.10 -2.70 4.22
C ASN A 42 -11.77 -1.22 4.49
N GLN A 43 -12.33 -0.67 5.57
CA GLN A 43 -12.19 0.72 5.97
C GLN A 43 -10.71 1.12 6.12
N ARG A 44 -9.89 0.27 6.75
CA ARG A 44 -8.44 0.43 6.86
C ARG A 44 -7.74 0.64 5.52
N THR A 45 -8.03 -0.19 4.52
CA THR A 45 -7.45 -0.08 3.17
C THR A 45 -7.89 1.22 2.51
N TYR A 46 -9.17 1.58 2.66
CA TYR A 46 -9.70 2.81 2.09
C TYR A 46 -9.10 4.07 2.75
N GLU A 47 -8.83 4.07 4.05
CA GLU A 47 -8.11 5.15 4.73
C GLU A 47 -6.71 5.37 4.15
N MET A 48 -5.99 4.29 3.86
CA MET A 48 -4.68 4.38 3.21
C MET A 48 -4.80 4.96 1.79
N ILE A 49 -5.82 4.58 1.03
CA ILE A 49 -6.09 5.15 -0.31
C ILE A 49 -6.39 6.65 -0.21
N VAL A 50 -7.23 7.06 0.74
CA VAL A 50 -7.53 8.49 0.98
C VAL A 50 -6.26 9.25 1.35
N TYR A 51 -5.38 8.65 2.16
CA TYR A 51 -4.10 9.28 2.49
C TYR A 51 -3.17 9.36 1.27
N ALA A 52 -3.06 8.29 0.47
CA ALA A 52 -2.31 8.30 -0.78
C ALA A 52 -2.82 9.39 -1.74
N GLN A 53 -4.13 9.57 -1.88
CA GLN A 53 -4.72 10.65 -2.68
C GLN A 53 -4.25 12.03 -2.20
N SER A 54 -4.17 12.24 -0.89
CA SER A 54 -3.70 13.50 -0.30
C SER A 54 -2.22 13.79 -0.58
N LEU A 55 -1.41 12.75 -0.77
CA LEU A 55 0.02 12.85 -1.11
C LEU A 55 0.24 13.01 -2.62
N TYR A 56 -0.59 12.36 -3.44
CA TYR A 56 -0.43 12.29 -4.89
C TYR A 56 -0.70 13.64 -5.58
N GLY A 57 -1.85 14.27 -5.31
CA GLY A 57 -2.20 15.59 -5.87
C GLY A 57 -2.39 15.67 -7.39
N GLY A 58 -2.30 14.55 -8.13
CA GLY A 58 -2.48 14.49 -9.58
C GLY A 58 -3.93 14.22 -10.03
N PRO A 59 -4.17 14.01 -11.34
CA PRO A 59 -5.51 13.95 -11.93
C PRO A 59 -6.27 12.64 -11.70
N ILE A 60 -5.60 11.57 -11.28
CA ILE A 60 -6.22 10.24 -11.06
C ILE A 60 -6.93 10.21 -9.69
N ASP A 61 -8.21 9.86 -9.68
CA ASP A 61 -9.04 9.75 -8.47
C ASP A 61 -8.94 8.34 -7.88
N LEU A 62 -7.99 8.18 -6.95
CA LEU A 62 -7.74 6.96 -6.19
C LEU A 62 -8.90 6.58 -5.29
N THR A 63 -9.70 7.55 -4.85
CA THR A 63 -10.78 7.36 -3.87
C THR A 63 -12.08 6.84 -4.49
N GLY A 64 -12.12 6.64 -5.80
CA GLY A 64 -13.32 6.21 -6.49
C GLY A 64 -13.03 5.64 -7.86
N SER A 65 -12.99 6.51 -8.87
CA SER A 65 -13.09 6.11 -10.27
C SER A 65 -11.87 5.34 -10.79
N ALA A 66 -10.68 5.52 -10.19
CA ALA A 66 -9.48 4.79 -10.59
C ALA A 66 -9.41 3.36 -10.07
N ILE A 67 -10.25 2.96 -9.10
CA ILE A 67 -10.25 1.57 -8.61
C ILE A 67 -10.81 0.67 -9.73
N THR A 68 -9.99 -0.25 -10.21
CA THR A 68 -10.36 -1.23 -11.25
C THR A 68 -10.59 -2.63 -10.68
N GLN A 69 -10.06 -2.91 -9.48
CA GLN A 69 -10.34 -4.11 -8.72
C GLN A 69 -10.17 -3.85 -7.23
N GLY A 70 -11.08 -4.37 -6.41
CA GLY A 70 -11.02 -4.29 -4.95
C GLY A 70 -10.62 -5.60 -4.29
N SER A 71 -10.73 -5.63 -2.97
CA SER A 71 -10.50 -6.78 -2.09
C SER A 71 -11.71 -7.73 -2.05
N TYR A 72 -11.55 -8.87 -1.38
CA TYR A 72 -12.57 -9.90 -1.14
C TYR A 72 -13.23 -10.45 -2.41
N THR A 73 -12.46 -10.63 -3.48
CA THR A 73 -12.94 -11.15 -4.76
C THR A 73 -11.99 -12.19 -5.34
N ASN A 74 -12.56 -13.17 -6.03
CA ASN A 74 -11.84 -14.16 -6.84
C ASN A 74 -12.17 -14.01 -8.34
N ALA A 75 -12.72 -12.86 -8.74
CA ALA A 75 -13.25 -12.66 -10.09
C ALA A 75 -12.17 -12.71 -11.19
N VAL A 76 -10.91 -12.47 -10.85
CA VAL A 76 -9.78 -12.46 -11.79
C VAL A 76 -8.78 -13.54 -11.41
N GLU A 77 -8.76 -14.63 -12.16
CA GLU A 77 -7.85 -15.78 -11.92
C GLU A 77 -6.38 -15.37 -12.02
N ALA A 78 -6.06 -14.47 -12.94
CA ALA A 78 -4.71 -13.95 -13.16
C ALA A 78 -4.17 -13.10 -11.99
N SER A 79 -5.00 -12.82 -10.98
CA SER A 79 -4.60 -12.17 -9.74
C SER A 79 -3.95 -13.16 -8.75
N PHE A 80 -3.84 -14.45 -9.09
CA PHE A 80 -3.25 -15.49 -8.25
C PHE A 80 -3.89 -15.59 -6.84
N GLY A 81 -5.14 -15.12 -6.71
CA GLY A 81 -5.87 -15.06 -5.45
C GLY A 81 -5.42 -13.94 -4.49
N THR A 82 -4.60 -12.97 -4.93
CA THR A 82 -4.12 -11.89 -4.05
C THR A 82 -5.29 -11.06 -3.51
N HIS A 83 -6.35 -10.87 -4.30
CA HIS A 83 -7.57 -10.15 -3.91
C HIS A 83 -8.60 -10.98 -3.14
N ALA A 84 -8.31 -12.25 -2.81
CA ALA A 84 -9.27 -13.11 -2.12
C ALA A 84 -9.56 -12.67 -0.67
N GLY A 85 -8.70 -11.81 -0.09
CA GLY A 85 -8.83 -11.23 1.24
C GLY A 85 -8.88 -9.70 1.19
N GLY A 86 -8.67 -9.05 2.34
CA GLY A 86 -8.53 -7.60 2.47
C GLY A 86 -7.23 -7.06 1.88
N GLY A 87 -7.09 -5.73 1.87
CA GLY A 87 -5.82 -5.04 1.63
C GLY A 87 -5.33 -4.93 0.18
N ALA A 88 -5.84 -5.72 -0.76
CA ALA A 88 -5.43 -5.66 -2.16
C ALA A 88 -6.35 -4.76 -3.00
N VAL A 89 -5.76 -3.92 -3.85
CA VAL A 89 -6.47 -3.01 -4.75
C VAL A 89 -5.67 -2.80 -6.05
N ASP A 90 -6.38 -2.76 -7.17
CA ASP A 90 -5.80 -2.36 -8.46
C ASP A 90 -6.30 -0.97 -8.84
N ILE A 91 -5.36 -0.13 -9.29
CA ILE A 91 -5.56 1.28 -9.59
C ILE A 91 -5.21 1.54 -11.06
N SER A 92 -6.13 2.14 -11.79
CA SER A 92 -5.90 2.61 -13.16
C SER A 92 -4.84 3.71 -13.20
N VAL A 93 -3.98 3.66 -14.22
CA VAL A 93 -3.02 4.71 -14.57
C VAL A 93 -3.48 5.55 -15.78
N MET A 94 -4.72 5.35 -16.23
CA MET A 94 -5.25 6.01 -17.41
C MET A 94 -5.86 7.38 -17.07
N ALA A 95 -5.80 8.30 -18.04
CA ALA A 95 -6.50 9.57 -17.95
C ALA A 95 -8.01 9.33 -17.76
N PRO A 96 -8.67 10.05 -16.83
CA PRO A 96 -10.07 9.82 -16.50
C PRO A 96 -10.98 9.79 -17.74
N GLY A 97 -11.74 8.70 -17.87
CA GLY A 97 -12.68 8.50 -18.99
C GLY A 97 -12.03 8.17 -20.34
N THR A 98 -10.74 7.84 -20.37
CA THR A 98 -10.00 7.50 -21.59
C THR A 98 -9.25 6.16 -21.45
N TYR A 99 -8.59 5.73 -22.53
CA TYR A 99 -7.66 4.60 -22.54
C TYR A 99 -6.20 5.05 -22.67
N SER A 100 -5.92 6.33 -22.41
CA SER A 100 -4.58 6.90 -22.52
C SER A 100 -3.86 6.76 -21.18
N ILE A 101 -2.76 6.02 -21.15
CA ILE A 101 -1.89 5.87 -19.98
C ILE A 101 -1.20 7.22 -19.69
N LEU A 102 -1.23 7.65 -18.43
CA LEU A 102 -0.53 8.83 -17.95
C LEU A 102 0.83 8.41 -17.37
N GLU A 103 1.79 8.15 -18.26
CA GLU A 103 3.14 7.65 -17.89
C GLU A 103 3.82 8.51 -16.82
N ASP A 104 3.73 9.84 -16.94
CA ASP A 104 4.34 10.80 -16.00
C ASP A 104 3.73 10.72 -14.57
N GLU A 105 2.56 10.09 -14.42
CA GLU A 105 1.85 9.95 -13.15
C GLU A 105 2.18 8.64 -12.42
N ILE A 106 2.80 7.66 -13.09
CA ILE A 106 3.08 6.34 -12.50
C ILE A 106 4.00 6.45 -11.28
N GLU A 107 5.14 7.15 -11.43
CA GLU A 107 6.10 7.33 -10.33
C GLU A 107 5.49 8.11 -9.13
N PRO A 108 4.84 9.27 -9.32
CA PRO A 108 4.11 9.94 -8.24
C PRO A 108 3.08 9.05 -7.53
N LEU A 109 2.32 8.25 -8.29
CA LEU A 109 1.31 7.35 -7.73
C LEU A 109 1.92 6.25 -6.87
N ILE A 110 2.94 5.55 -7.39
CA ILE A 110 3.65 4.51 -6.64
C ILE A 110 4.22 5.08 -5.35
N LYS A 111 4.86 6.25 -5.42
CA LYS A 111 5.44 6.90 -4.25
C LYS A 111 4.36 7.25 -3.22
N ALA A 112 3.24 7.83 -3.65
CA ALA A 112 2.14 8.19 -2.76
C ALA A 112 1.53 6.96 -2.07
N LEU A 113 1.29 5.88 -2.81
CA LEU A 113 0.79 4.61 -2.26
C LEU A 113 1.77 4.00 -1.26
N ARG A 114 3.06 3.99 -1.59
CA ARG A 114 4.11 3.46 -0.70
C ARG A 114 4.23 4.23 0.61
N LEU A 115 4.21 5.57 0.55
CA LEU A 115 4.17 6.43 1.73
C LEU A 115 2.90 6.24 2.56
N ALA A 116 1.78 5.93 1.92
CA ALA A 116 0.54 5.59 2.60
C ALA A 116 0.51 4.18 3.19
N GLY A 117 1.56 3.38 2.95
CA GLY A 117 1.77 2.09 3.58
C GLY A 117 1.46 0.89 2.69
N PHE A 118 1.31 1.07 1.39
CA PHE A 118 1.16 -0.04 0.45
C PHE A 118 2.52 -0.57 -0.01
N ALA A 119 2.62 -1.88 -0.24
CA ALA A 119 3.51 -2.36 -1.30
C ALA A 119 2.80 -2.08 -2.63
N ALA A 120 3.43 -1.36 -3.56
CA ALA A 120 2.79 -0.96 -4.81
C ALA A 120 3.74 -1.16 -5.99
N TRP A 121 3.23 -1.76 -7.07
CA TRP A 121 3.95 -2.06 -8.30
C TRP A 121 3.14 -1.64 -9.51
N TYR A 122 3.78 -1.03 -10.49
CA TYR A 122 3.19 -0.90 -11.82
C TYR A 122 3.24 -2.23 -12.55
N ARG A 123 2.18 -2.53 -13.28
CA ARG A 123 2.07 -3.60 -14.26
C ARG A 123 1.79 -2.93 -15.59
N ASP A 124 2.70 -3.10 -16.54
CA ASP A 124 2.51 -2.64 -17.91
C ASP A 124 1.53 -3.56 -18.66
N VAL A 125 1.13 -3.11 -19.85
CA VAL A 125 0.29 -3.89 -20.74
C VAL A 125 0.98 -5.21 -21.08
N ASN A 126 0.25 -6.31 -20.94
CA ASN A 126 0.70 -7.69 -21.13
C ASN A 126 1.71 -8.23 -20.09
N ASP A 127 2.00 -7.53 -19.00
CA ASP A 127 2.95 -8.02 -17.99
C ASP A 127 2.48 -9.29 -17.25
N LEU A 128 1.16 -9.42 -17.03
CA LEU A 128 0.60 -10.56 -16.30
C LEU A 128 0.17 -11.69 -17.24
N TYR A 129 -0.43 -11.34 -18.37
CA TYR A 129 -0.88 -12.25 -19.42
C TYR A 129 -1.18 -11.44 -20.68
N GLU A 130 -1.23 -12.07 -21.84
CA GLU A 130 -1.59 -11.39 -23.10
C GLU A 130 -2.95 -10.69 -22.98
N GLY A 131 -2.96 -9.37 -23.16
CA GLY A 131 -4.12 -8.50 -23.03
C GLY A 131 -4.35 -7.92 -21.62
N SER A 132 -3.50 -8.20 -20.62
CA SER A 132 -3.63 -7.58 -19.30
C SER A 132 -3.45 -6.06 -19.40
N PRO A 133 -4.38 -5.24 -18.86
CA PRO A 133 -4.27 -3.78 -18.94
C PRO A 133 -3.20 -3.24 -17.99
N ALA A 134 -2.67 -2.07 -18.32
CA ALA A 134 -1.77 -1.35 -17.43
C ALA A 134 -2.50 -0.88 -16.16
N HIS A 135 -1.90 -1.11 -14.99
CA HIS A 135 -2.44 -0.71 -13.68
C HIS A 135 -1.35 -0.70 -12.63
N ILE A 136 -1.61 -0.07 -11.49
CA ILE A 136 -0.82 -0.25 -10.27
C ILE A 136 -1.53 -1.27 -9.39
N HIS A 137 -0.83 -2.36 -9.06
CA HIS A 137 -1.26 -3.31 -8.04
C HIS A 137 -0.71 -2.89 -6.68
N ALA A 138 -1.58 -2.76 -5.68
CA ALA A 138 -1.20 -2.32 -4.34
C ALA A 138 -1.75 -3.25 -3.24
N VAL A 139 -0.89 -3.57 -2.27
CA VAL A 139 -1.20 -4.44 -1.12
C VAL A 139 -0.93 -3.71 0.19
N ALA A 140 -1.96 -3.57 1.02
CA ALA A 140 -1.91 -2.86 2.30
C ALA A 140 -1.05 -3.60 3.33
N ILE A 141 0.12 -3.05 3.66
CA ILE A 141 1.02 -3.64 4.64
C ILE A 141 0.36 -3.59 6.03
N GLY A 142 0.43 -4.72 6.74
CA GLY A 142 -0.14 -4.86 8.09
C GLY A 142 -1.64 -5.15 8.14
N ASP A 143 -2.32 -5.27 6.99
CA ASP A 143 -3.71 -5.71 6.95
C ASP A 143 -3.82 -7.18 7.40
N ARG A 144 -4.68 -7.44 8.39
CA ARG A 144 -4.82 -8.79 9.00
C ARG A 144 -5.60 -9.75 8.11
N GLU A 145 -6.42 -9.22 7.22
CA GLU A 145 -7.31 -9.96 6.34
C GLU A 145 -6.71 -10.23 4.96
N LEU A 146 -5.43 -9.86 4.73
CA LEU A 146 -4.70 -10.24 3.53
C LEU A 146 -4.85 -11.73 3.22
N SER A 147 -5.07 -12.04 1.95
CA SER A 147 -4.96 -13.40 1.44
C SER A 147 -3.53 -13.94 1.63
N MET A 148 -3.38 -15.26 1.60
CA MET A 148 -2.04 -15.87 1.65
C MET A 148 -1.17 -15.44 0.47
N ALA A 149 -1.75 -15.35 -0.74
CA ALA A 149 -1.04 -14.86 -1.92
C ALA A 149 -0.53 -13.42 -1.73
N ALA A 150 -1.38 -12.51 -1.22
CA ALA A 150 -0.97 -11.13 -0.97
C ALA A 150 0.15 -11.05 0.09
N ARG A 151 0.10 -11.88 1.15
CA ARG A 151 1.18 -11.96 2.15
C ARG A 151 2.51 -12.40 1.53
N GLU A 152 2.49 -13.36 0.61
CA GLU A 152 3.68 -13.81 -0.11
C GLU A 152 4.26 -12.71 -1.02
N GLN A 153 3.41 -11.87 -1.64
CA GLN A 153 3.89 -10.71 -2.39
C GLN A 153 4.57 -9.65 -1.51
N LEU A 154 4.28 -9.61 -0.21
CA LEU A 154 4.99 -8.73 0.71
C LEU A 154 6.32 -9.34 1.15
N ALA A 155 6.29 -10.55 1.70
CA ALA A 155 7.39 -11.10 2.50
C ALA A 155 8.07 -12.35 1.90
N GLY A 156 7.47 -12.96 0.88
CA GLY A 156 7.98 -14.15 0.22
C GLY A 156 9.26 -13.88 -0.60
N PRO A 157 9.82 -14.92 -1.26
CA PRO A 157 11.09 -14.80 -2.00
C PRO A 157 11.08 -13.77 -3.14
N PHE A 158 9.90 -13.45 -3.66
CA PHE A 158 9.65 -12.47 -4.72
C PHE A 158 9.12 -11.14 -4.16
N GLY A 159 9.09 -11.00 -2.84
CA GLY A 159 8.25 -10.02 -2.19
C GLY A 159 8.83 -8.61 -2.15
N TYR A 160 7.92 -7.66 -1.90
CA TYR A 160 8.17 -6.24 -1.77
C TYR A 160 9.39 -5.94 -0.90
N PHE A 161 9.44 -6.48 0.33
CA PHE A 161 10.48 -6.16 1.30
C PHE A 161 11.90 -6.56 0.90
N TRP A 162 12.04 -7.29 -0.21
CA TRP A 162 13.31 -7.70 -0.80
C TRP A 162 13.69 -6.89 -2.05
N GLY A 163 12.87 -5.90 -2.43
CA GLY A 163 13.04 -5.08 -3.63
C GLY A 163 12.67 -5.81 -4.92
N TYR A 164 11.73 -6.73 -4.84
CA TYR A 164 11.23 -7.51 -5.97
C TYR A 164 9.79 -7.14 -6.31
N ASP A 165 9.36 -7.57 -7.48
CA ASP A 165 8.10 -7.16 -8.10
C ASP A 165 6.86 -7.93 -7.62
N GLY A 166 6.99 -8.86 -6.65
CA GLY A 166 5.86 -9.61 -6.10
C GLY A 166 5.28 -10.68 -7.04
N LEU A 167 5.87 -10.95 -8.20
CA LEU A 167 5.32 -11.94 -9.15
C LEU A 167 6.08 -13.27 -9.07
N PRO A 168 5.39 -14.38 -8.69
CA PRO A 168 5.99 -15.72 -8.79
C PRO A 168 6.20 -16.10 -10.25
N ARG A 169 7.27 -16.88 -10.52
CA ARG A 169 7.66 -17.31 -11.86
C ARG A 169 8.03 -18.78 -11.89
N GLU A 170 7.84 -19.42 -13.04
CA GLU A 170 8.13 -20.84 -13.24
C GLU A 170 9.62 -21.16 -13.07
N ASP A 171 10.51 -20.25 -13.46
CA ASP A 171 11.96 -20.40 -13.32
C ASP A 171 12.45 -20.24 -11.87
N GLY A 172 11.58 -19.77 -10.97
CA GLY A 172 11.91 -19.52 -9.58
C GLY A 172 12.81 -18.31 -9.35
N ILE A 173 13.03 -17.44 -10.35
CA ILE A 173 13.97 -16.32 -10.28
C ILE A 173 13.21 -15.02 -9.99
N PRO A 174 13.43 -14.37 -8.83
CA PRO A 174 12.82 -13.08 -8.53
C PRO A 174 13.31 -11.97 -9.46
N GLN A 175 12.38 -11.14 -9.96
CA GLN A 175 12.71 -9.95 -10.73
C GLN A 175 12.62 -8.70 -9.87
N ARG A 176 13.52 -7.75 -10.14
CA ARG A 176 13.59 -6.47 -9.45
C ARG A 176 12.37 -5.63 -9.82
N ASP A 177 11.89 -4.89 -8.83
CA ASP A 177 10.97 -3.79 -9.05
C ASP A 177 11.68 -2.68 -9.84
N SER A 178 11.02 -2.15 -10.88
CA SER A 178 11.52 -1.05 -11.71
C SER A 178 11.37 0.32 -11.06
N HIS A 179 10.54 0.46 -10.02
CA HIS A 179 10.11 1.74 -9.45
C HIS A 179 10.69 2.03 -8.07
N GLU A 180 12.02 2.00 -7.94
CA GLU A 180 12.75 2.11 -6.67
C GLU A 180 12.45 0.99 -5.65
N GLY A 181 13.25 0.96 -4.58
CA GLY A 181 13.11 -0.04 -3.53
C GLY A 181 11.95 0.23 -2.55
N PRO A 182 11.82 -0.62 -1.53
CA PRO A 182 10.75 -0.51 -0.54
C PRO A 182 10.82 0.79 0.26
N VAL A 183 9.66 1.39 0.50
CA VAL A 183 9.50 2.47 1.49
C VAL A 183 9.05 1.84 2.79
N LEU A 184 9.78 2.13 3.87
CA LEU A 184 9.50 1.58 5.19
C LEU A 184 9.18 2.70 6.17
N CYS A 185 7.99 2.61 6.74
CA CYS A 185 7.52 3.47 7.82
C CYS A 185 7.88 2.85 9.18
N ASN A 186 8.08 3.67 10.21
CA ASN A 186 8.50 3.16 11.52
C ASN A 186 7.49 2.15 12.08
N TRP A 187 6.20 2.42 11.90
CA TRP A 187 5.15 1.51 12.35
C TRP A 187 5.20 0.13 11.69
N MET A 188 5.71 0.02 10.45
CA MET A 188 5.90 -1.27 9.79
C MET A 188 7.01 -2.06 10.50
N ILE A 189 8.10 -1.37 10.86
CA ILE A 189 9.22 -1.98 11.59
C ILE A 189 8.75 -2.42 12.98
N ASP A 190 7.96 -1.60 13.66
CA ASP A 190 7.38 -1.92 14.97
C ASP A 190 6.44 -3.13 14.91
N MET A 191 5.78 -3.35 13.76
CA MET A 191 4.99 -4.56 13.48
C MET A 191 5.84 -5.80 13.16
N GLY A 192 7.16 -5.65 13.05
CA GLY A 192 8.10 -6.75 12.79
C GLY A 192 8.46 -6.95 11.32
N TYR A 193 8.07 -6.05 10.42
CA TYR A 193 8.53 -6.11 9.02
C TYR A 193 10.03 -5.78 8.93
N PRO A 194 10.77 -6.43 8.00
CA PRO A 194 12.21 -6.27 7.93
C PRO A 194 12.59 -4.83 7.58
N ALA A 195 13.47 -4.23 8.37
CA ALA A 195 14.04 -2.91 8.13
C ALA A 195 15.06 -2.93 6.97
N LYS A 196 14.60 -3.22 5.76
CA LYS A 196 15.41 -3.30 4.54
C LYS A 196 15.00 -2.21 3.58
N THR A 197 15.74 -1.09 3.62
CA THR A 197 15.58 0.05 2.71
C THR A 197 16.54 0.00 1.54
N ALA A 198 17.43 -1.00 1.49
CA ALA A 198 18.42 -1.16 0.44
C ALA A 198 18.09 -2.41 -0.36
N THR A 199 17.95 -2.24 -1.68
CA THR A 199 18.05 -3.33 -2.64
C THR A 199 19.38 -4.05 -2.38
N PRO A 200 19.40 -5.34 -2.00
CA PRO A 200 20.65 -6.07 -1.90
C PRO A 200 21.33 -5.99 -3.27
N SER A 201 22.63 -5.65 -3.31
CA SER A 201 23.39 -5.79 -4.55
C SER A 201 23.26 -7.24 -5.07
N PRO A 202 23.11 -7.43 -6.38
CA PRO A 202 23.01 -8.75 -6.99
C PRO A 202 24.21 -9.65 -6.63
#